data_AF-A0A318JGL4-F1
#
_entry.id   AF-A0A318JGL4-F1
#
_cell.length_a   1.000
_cell.length_b   1.000
_cell.length_c   1.000
_cell.angle_alpha   90.00
_cell.angle_beta   90.00
_cell.angle_gamma   90.00
#
_symmetry.space_group_name_H-M   'P 1'
#
loop_
_entity.id
_entity.type
_entity.pdbx_description
1 polymer ?
#
loop_
_entity_poly.entity_id
_entity_poly.type
_entity_poly.pdbx_seq_one_letter_code
_entity_poly.pdbx_strand_id
1 'polypeptide(L)'
;MSQHPNASFHFGIQVETARLVDDKVVLSSNLGEVNTNFVIFCTGFCTDWAQRPEYARVAGHVRLWQDHYPSLPGAPDRELAGSPYLGSPYQFLEKQPGSLPGLERIHCFNYTAALSQGASAGDITQVSDGAQRLASGLIASLLEEDIDQHYARLQQYAEPELYGNEWQAATTLPQS
;
A
#
# COMPACT_ATOMS: atom_id res chain seq x y z
N MET A 1 2.97 -7.62 34.61
CA MET A 1 2.61 -6.18 34.64
C MET A 1 1.51 -5.86 35.66
N SER A 2 0.35 -6.53 35.68
CA SER A 2 -0.70 -6.32 36.69
C SER A 2 -0.32 -6.70 38.14
N GLN A 3 0.85 -7.30 38.34
CA GLN A 3 1.38 -7.67 39.66
C GLN A 3 2.11 -6.51 40.36
N HIS A 4 2.31 -5.38 39.68
CA HIS A 4 2.93 -4.19 40.28
C HIS A 4 1.85 -3.21 40.76
N PRO A 5 1.98 -2.65 41.97
CA PRO A 5 0.96 -1.77 42.56
C PRO A 5 0.76 -0.46 41.79
N ASN A 6 1.71 -0.07 40.95
CA ASN A 6 1.68 1.14 40.13
C ASN A 6 1.25 0.89 38.67
N ALA A 7 0.79 -0.31 38.33
CA ALA A 7 0.32 -0.65 37.00
C ALA A 7 -1.11 -1.21 37.07
N SER A 8 -2.06 -0.47 36.50
CA SER A 8 -3.48 -0.83 36.50
C SER A 8 -4.01 -0.87 35.07
N PHE A 9 -4.89 -1.83 34.79
CA PHE A 9 -5.58 -1.94 33.51
C PHE A 9 -7.03 -1.50 33.69
N HIS A 10 -7.45 -0.52 32.90
CA HIS A 10 -8.82 -0.03 32.90
C HIS A 10 -9.45 -0.37 31.55
N PHE A 11 -10.31 -1.40 31.54
CA PHE A 11 -11.04 -1.83 30.36
C PHE A 11 -12.42 -1.17 30.30
N GLY A 12 -12.95 -0.98 29.09
CA GLY A 12 -14.27 -0.35 28.90
C GLY A 12 -14.31 1.14 29.25
N ILE A 13 -13.14 1.77 29.44
CA ILE A 13 -13.03 3.22 29.60
C ILE A 13 -12.86 3.85 28.22
N GLN A 14 -13.78 4.75 27.89
CA GLN A 14 -13.68 5.61 26.73
C GLN A 14 -13.27 7.01 27.18
N VAL A 15 -12.09 7.45 26.75
CA VAL A 15 -11.65 8.84 26.94
C VAL A 15 -12.32 9.71 25.87
N GLU A 16 -12.98 10.77 26.30
CA GLU A 16 -13.78 11.64 25.43
C GLU A 16 -13.06 12.95 25.13
N THR A 17 -12.41 13.53 26.14
CA THR A 17 -11.69 14.80 26.02
C THR A 17 -10.44 14.80 26.90
N ALA A 18 -9.48 15.66 26.53
CA ALA A 18 -8.29 15.94 27.31
C ALA A 18 -8.12 17.46 27.41
N ARG A 19 -7.85 17.96 28.61
CA ARG A 19 -7.59 19.39 28.86
C ARG A 19 -6.41 19.58 29.80
N LEU A 20 -5.70 20.70 29.66
CA LEU A 20 -4.63 21.10 30.57
C LEU A 20 -5.21 21.98 31.68
N VAL A 21 -4.99 21.61 32.94
CA VAL A 21 -5.39 22.37 34.14
C VAL A 21 -4.24 22.29 35.15
N ASP A 22 -3.72 23.45 35.58
CA ASP A 22 -2.66 23.56 36.60
C ASP A 22 -1.50 22.56 36.38
N ASP A 23 -0.92 22.56 35.18
CA ASP A 23 0.18 21.68 34.72
C ASP A 23 -0.11 20.17 34.76
N LYS A 24 -1.39 19.79 34.81
CA LYS A 24 -1.85 18.41 34.69
C LYS A 24 -2.78 18.25 33.50
N VAL A 25 -2.75 17.05 32.91
CA VAL A 25 -3.72 16.63 31.91
C VAL A 25 -4.90 15.99 32.63
N VAL A 26 -6.09 16.55 32.43
CA VAL A 26 -7.37 16.00 32.91
C VAL A 26 -8.06 15.33 31.74
N LEU A 27 -8.22 14.02 31.82
CA LEU A 27 -8.96 13.21 30.87
C LEU A 27 -10.39 13.03 31.35
N SER A 28 -11.38 13.41 30.53
CA SER A 28 -12.77 13.05 30.78
C SER A 28 -13.04 11.66 30.20
N SER A 29 -13.72 10.82 30.96
CA SER A 29 -14.17 9.51 30.50
C SER A 29 -15.59 9.21 30.95
N ASN A 30 -16.17 8.16 30.36
CA ASN A 30 -17.47 7.63 30.75
C ASN A 30 -17.57 7.17 32.23
N LEU A 31 -16.45 7.03 32.95
CA LEU A 31 -16.41 6.69 34.37
C LEU A 31 -15.97 7.86 35.28
N GLY A 32 -15.79 9.06 34.71
CA GLY A 32 -15.34 10.25 35.44
C GLY A 32 -13.97 10.74 34.97
N GLU A 33 -13.40 11.68 35.73
CA GLU A 33 -12.16 12.35 35.35
C GLU A 33 -10.91 11.62 35.87
N VAL A 34 -9.88 11.56 35.04
CA VAL A 34 -8.56 11.04 35.39
C VAL A 34 -7.53 12.17 35.28
N ASN A 35 -6.84 12.44 36.37
CA ASN A 35 -5.78 13.45 36.43
C ASN A 35 -4.42 12.78 36.29
N THR A 36 -3.61 13.23 35.34
CA THR A 36 -2.26 12.70 35.10
C THR A 36 -1.29 13.81 34.72
N ASN A 37 0.01 13.57 34.91
CA ASN A 37 1.05 14.47 34.44
C ASN A 37 1.37 14.27 32.95
N PHE A 38 1.19 13.05 32.44
CA PHE A 38 1.52 12.70 31.06
C PHE A 38 0.48 11.74 30.48
N VAL A 39 0.28 11.85 29.17
CA VAL A 39 -0.57 10.95 28.39
C VAL A 39 0.22 10.44 27.19
N ILE A 40 0.21 9.14 26.98
CA ILE A 40 0.80 8.50 25.81
C ILE A 40 -0.36 7.97 24.97
N PHE A 41 -0.53 8.51 23.76
CA PHE A 41 -1.57 8.07 22.84
C PHE A 41 -1.08 6.86 22.05
N CYS A 42 -1.68 5.70 22.31
CA CYS A 42 -1.48 4.47 21.56
C CYS A 42 -2.70 4.15 20.68
N THR A 43 -3.29 5.17 20.04
CA THR A 43 -4.58 5.08 19.32
C THR A 43 -4.45 4.71 17.83
N GLY A 44 -3.26 4.28 17.40
CA GLY A 44 -3.02 3.90 16.00
C GLY A 44 -2.92 5.09 15.04
N PHE A 45 -3.30 4.85 13.79
CA PHE A 45 -3.18 5.79 12.67
C PHE A 45 -4.53 5.91 11.95
N CYS A 46 -4.72 6.98 11.18
CA CYS A 46 -5.86 7.14 10.29
C CYS A 46 -5.42 7.62 8.90
N THR A 47 -6.11 7.18 7.86
CA THR A 47 -5.93 7.67 6.50
C THR A 47 -6.69 8.99 6.32
N ASP A 48 -5.98 10.09 6.16
CA ASP A 48 -6.58 11.40 5.89
C ASP A 48 -5.77 12.16 4.84
N TRP A 49 -6.30 12.20 3.62
CA TRP A 49 -5.70 12.87 2.48
C TRP A 49 -5.57 14.38 2.65
N ALA A 50 -6.42 15.01 3.48
CA ALA A 50 -6.43 16.45 3.67
C ALA A 50 -5.30 16.94 4.59
N GLN A 51 -4.69 16.05 5.37
CA GLN A 51 -3.60 16.43 6.30
C GLN A 51 -2.27 16.71 5.59
N ARG A 52 -2.15 16.35 4.30
CA ARG A 52 -0.92 16.50 3.53
C ARG A 52 -1.21 17.25 2.22
N PRO A 53 -0.82 18.54 2.11
CA PRO A 53 -1.12 19.33 0.90
C PRO A 53 -0.49 18.74 -0.37
N GLU A 54 0.56 17.93 -0.24
CA GLU A 54 1.20 17.21 -1.35
C GLU A 54 0.21 16.29 -2.08
N TYR A 55 -0.81 15.78 -1.38
CA TYR A 55 -1.82 14.91 -1.98
C TYR A 55 -3.00 15.67 -2.62
N ALA A 56 -3.11 16.98 -2.43
CA ALA A 56 -4.27 17.74 -2.89
C ALA A 56 -4.52 17.60 -4.40
N ARG A 57 -3.46 17.41 -5.19
CA ARG A 57 -3.55 17.24 -6.66
C ARG A 57 -4.05 15.87 -7.09
N VAL A 58 -3.95 14.84 -6.24
CA VAL A 58 -4.30 13.46 -6.58
C VAL A 58 -5.52 12.95 -5.80
N ALA A 59 -5.74 13.43 -4.58
CA ALA A 59 -6.72 12.89 -3.63
C ALA A 59 -8.15 12.82 -4.20
N GLY A 60 -8.59 13.83 -4.97
CA GLY A 60 -9.91 13.84 -5.60
C GLY A 60 -10.05 12.87 -6.79
N HIS A 61 -8.93 12.40 -7.33
CA HIS A 61 -8.86 11.51 -8.49
C HIS A 61 -8.64 10.05 -8.10
N VAL A 62 -8.19 9.77 -6.87
CA VAL A 62 -7.99 8.40 -6.39
C VAL A 62 -9.34 7.74 -6.10
N ARG A 63 -9.54 6.55 -6.64
CA ARG A 63 -10.67 5.68 -6.30
C ARG A 63 -10.53 5.19 -4.87
N LEU A 64 -11.54 5.41 -4.06
CA LEU A 64 -11.61 4.92 -2.70
C LEU A 64 -12.55 3.72 -2.61
N TRP A 65 -12.43 2.95 -1.53
CA TRP A 65 -13.31 1.80 -1.27
C TRP A 65 -14.78 2.18 -1.25
N GLN A 66 -15.15 3.33 -0.70
CA GLN A 66 -16.54 3.84 -0.74
C GLN A 66 -17.08 4.09 -2.15
N ASP A 67 -16.21 4.34 -3.13
CA ASP A 67 -16.61 4.55 -4.52
C ASP A 67 -16.98 3.21 -5.20
N HIS A 68 -16.52 2.08 -4.65
CA HIS A 68 -16.84 0.74 -5.15
C HIS A 68 -17.88 0.02 -4.27
N TYR A 69 -17.78 0.19 -2.95
CA TYR A 69 -18.64 -0.40 -1.94
C TYR A 69 -19.17 0.70 -1.00
N PRO A 70 -20.34 1.28 -1.30
CA PRO A 70 -20.93 2.27 -0.42
C PRO A 70 -21.26 1.64 0.94
N SER A 71 -20.92 2.35 2.02
CA SER A 71 -21.19 1.90 3.38
C SER A 71 -22.69 1.64 3.61
N LEU A 72 -23.02 0.58 4.34
CA LEU A 72 -24.39 0.30 4.73
C LEU A 72 -24.94 1.42 5.64
N PRO A 73 -26.21 1.83 5.46
CA PRO A 73 -26.84 2.78 6.37
C PRO A 73 -26.77 2.29 7.83
N GLY A 74 -26.24 3.13 8.72
CA GLY A 74 -26.14 2.83 10.16
C GLY A 74 -24.84 2.12 10.60
N ALA A 75 -23.95 1.77 9.68
CA ALA A 75 -22.63 1.21 10.00
C ALA A 75 -21.51 1.86 9.15
N PRO A 76 -21.30 3.19 9.25
CA PRO A 76 -20.22 3.86 8.53
C PRO A 76 -18.87 3.47 9.11
N ASP A 77 -18.04 2.83 8.30
CA ASP A 77 -16.63 2.59 8.60
C ASP A 77 -15.79 3.64 7.87
N ARG A 78 -15.28 4.62 8.62
CA ARG A 78 -14.49 5.73 8.06
C ARG A 78 -13.15 5.26 7.51
N GLU A 79 -12.53 4.27 8.15
CA GLU A 79 -11.25 3.73 7.71
C GLU A 79 -11.42 2.97 6.40
N LEU A 80 -12.44 2.10 6.32
CA LEU A 80 -12.84 1.45 5.07
C LEU A 80 -13.13 2.50 3.99
N ALA A 81 -14.02 3.45 4.26
CA ALA A 81 -14.48 4.41 3.28
C ALA A 81 -13.35 5.28 2.70
N GLY A 82 -12.41 5.72 3.55
CA GLY A 82 -11.29 6.59 3.18
C GLY A 82 -10.08 5.88 2.57
N SER A 83 -10.07 4.54 2.58
CA SER A 83 -8.93 3.77 2.08
C SER A 83 -8.91 3.68 0.55
N PRO A 84 -7.71 3.72 -0.08
CA PRO A 84 -7.59 3.63 -1.53
C PRO A 84 -7.97 2.24 -2.04
N TYR A 85 -8.63 2.20 -3.20
CA TYR A 85 -8.93 0.98 -3.93
C TYR A 85 -7.85 0.75 -4.99
N LEU A 86 -6.95 -0.22 -4.75
CA LEU A 86 -5.69 -0.36 -5.49
C LEU A 86 -5.69 -1.50 -6.52
N GLY A 87 -4.88 -1.31 -7.58
CA GLY A 87 -4.57 -2.34 -8.58
C GLY A 87 -3.43 -3.29 -8.20
N SER A 88 -3.09 -4.21 -9.11
CA SER A 88 -2.22 -5.36 -8.86
C SER A 88 -0.75 -5.05 -8.51
N PRO A 89 -0.15 -3.90 -8.88
CA PRO A 89 1.11 -3.44 -8.32
C PRO A 89 0.93 -2.29 -7.30
N TYR A 90 -0.12 -2.34 -6.47
CA TYR A 90 -0.43 -1.27 -5.50
C TYR A 90 -0.70 0.11 -6.13
N GLN A 91 -0.94 0.17 -7.44
CA GLN A 91 -1.18 1.43 -8.12
C GLN A 91 -2.51 2.05 -7.71
N PHE A 92 -2.54 3.38 -7.60
CA PHE A 92 -3.80 4.09 -7.51
C PHE A 92 -4.61 3.92 -8.79
N LEU A 93 -5.91 3.77 -8.63
CA LEU A 93 -6.86 3.72 -9.73
C LEU A 93 -7.65 5.02 -9.78
N GLU A 94 -7.98 5.47 -10.98
CA GLU A 94 -8.81 6.66 -11.13
C GLU A 94 -10.24 6.40 -10.64
N LYS A 95 -10.75 7.34 -9.84
CA LYS A 95 -12.16 7.37 -9.42
C LYS A 95 -13.07 7.45 -10.64
N GLN A 96 -12.72 8.33 -11.58
CA GLN A 96 -13.38 8.44 -12.88
C GLN A 96 -12.31 8.22 -13.98
N PRO A 97 -12.51 7.28 -14.91
CA PRO A 97 -11.56 7.03 -16.00
C PRO A 97 -11.23 8.31 -16.78
N GLY A 98 -9.94 8.58 -16.99
CA GLY A 98 -9.42 9.74 -17.72
C GLY A 98 -9.41 11.05 -16.92
N SER A 99 -9.73 11.03 -15.62
CA SER A 99 -9.74 12.24 -14.79
C SER A 99 -8.34 12.72 -14.39
N LEU A 100 -7.36 11.82 -14.36
CA LEU A 100 -5.94 12.11 -14.12
C LEU A 100 -5.05 11.02 -14.76
N PRO A 101 -4.83 11.06 -16.08
CA PRO A 101 -3.93 10.14 -16.76
C PRO A 101 -2.53 10.15 -16.13
N GLY A 102 -1.94 8.98 -15.90
CA GLY A 102 -0.65 8.84 -15.20
C GLY A 102 -0.79 8.54 -13.71
N LEU A 103 -1.99 8.59 -13.13
CA LEU A 103 -2.22 8.22 -11.73
C LEU A 103 -1.82 6.78 -11.44
N GLU A 104 -1.94 5.88 -12.43
CA GLU A 104 -1.53 4.48 -12.36
C GLU A 104 -0.02 4.29 -12.13
N ARG A 105 0.79 5.34 -12.33
CA ARG A 105 2.24 5.34 -12.05
C ARG A 105 2.58 5.66 -10.60
N ILE A 106 1.57 5.94 -9.77
CA ILE A 106 1.74 6.22 -8.34
C ILE A 106 1.31 4.98 -7.55
N HIS A 107 2.25 4.42 -6.78
CA HIS A 107 2.08 3.15 -6.07
C HIS A 107 2.01 3.35 -4.56
N CYS A 108 0.95 2.83 -3.95
CA CYS A 108 0.68 2.92 -2.53
C CYS A 108 1.24 1.69 -1.78
N PHE A 109 2.53 1.73 -1.45
CA PHE A 109 3.18 0.65 -0.70
C PHE A 109 3.35 1.03 0.78
N ASN A 110 2.23 1.07 1.52
CA ASN A 110 2.17 1.35 2.95
C ASN A 110 0.92 0.70 3.59
N TYR A 111 0.68 0.93 4.89
CA TYR A 111 -0.46 0.37 5.63
C TYR A 111 -1.82 0.59 4.97
N THR A 112 -2.05 1.73 4.30
CA THR A 112 -3.35 2.06 3.69
C THR A 112 -3.71 1.14 2.51
N ALA A 113 -2.75 0.36 2.00
CA ALA A 113 -3.00 -0.67 1.01
C ALA A 113 -3.67 -1.94 1.59
N ALA A 114 -3.73 -2.07 2.93
CA ALA A 114 -4.11 -3.31 3.59
C ALA A 114 -5.48 -3.85 3.15
N LEU A 115 -6.45 -2.97 2.90
CA LEU A 115 -7.78 -3.41 2.46
C LEU A 115 -7.77 -4.00 1.05
N SER A 116 -7.00 -3.41 0.12
CA SER A 116 -6.93 -3.92 -1.26
C SER A 116 -5.93 -5.05 -1.45
N GLN A 117 -4.89 -5.12 -0.61
CA GLN A 117 -3.69 -5.92 -0.88
C GLN A 117 -3.27 -6.81 0.29
N GLY A 118 -4.05 -6.84 1.38
CA GLY A 118 -3.65 -7.48 2.63
C GLY A 118 -2.48 -6.75 3.31
N ALA A 119 -2.01 -7.27 4.43
CA ALA A 119 -0.92 -6.66 5.21
C ALA A 119 0.46 -6.67 4.53
N SER A 120 0.53 -7.05 3.26
CA SER A 120 1.74 -7.21 2.44
C SER A 120 2.58 -5.94 2.27
N ALA A 121 2.02 -4.76 2.51
CA ALA A 121 2.71 -3.47 2.41
C ALA A 121 2.97 -2.79 3.77
N GLY A 122 2.53 -3.39 4.89
CA GLY A 122 2.58 -2.77 6.22
C GLY A 122 3.12 -3.66 7.34
N ASP A 123 3.23 -4.97 7.13
CA ASP A 123 3.73 -5.92 8.11
C ASP A 123 5.18 -6.33 7.79
N ILE A 124 6.04 -6.33 8.81
CA ILE A 124 7.47 -6.67 8.72
C ILE A 124 7.69 -8.06 8.12
N THR A 125 6.78 -9.00 8.38
CA THR A 125 6.94 -10.38 7.89
C THR A 125 6.61 -10.51 6.40
N GLN A 126 5.71 -9.68 5.87
CA GLN A 126 5.17 -9.80 4.51
C GLN A 126 5.71 -8.74 3.55
N VAL A 127 6.46 -7.75 4.05
CA VAL A 127 6.97 -6.63 3.25
C VAL A 127 7.87 -7.08 2.09
N SER A 128 8.65 -8.15 2.28
CA SER A 128 9.54 -8.68 1.23
C SER A 128 8.75 -9.21 0.03
N ASP A 129 7.71 -10.02 0.29
CA ASP A 129 6.85 -10.56 -0.77
C ASP A 129 6.07 -9.44 -1.46
N GLY A 130 5.57 -8.49 -0.67
CA GLY A 130 4.90 -7.31 -1.19
C GLY A 130 5.80 -6.46 -2.10
N ALA A 131 7.06 -6.26 -1.70
CA ALA A 131 8.05 -5.51 -2.46
C ALA A 131 8.46 -6.25 -3.75
N GLN A 132 8.60 -7.58 -3.70
CA GLN A 132 8.86 -8.38 -4.90
C GLN A 132 7.71 -8.26 -5.91
N ARG A 133 6.45 -8.31 -5.43
CA ARG A 133 5.28 -8.13 -6.30
C ARG A 133 5.23 -6.73 -6.91
N LEU A 134 5.52 -5.69 -6.11
CA LEU A 134 5.62 -4.32 -6.61
C LEU A 134 6.70 -4.20 -7.69
N ALA A 135 7.91 -4.71 -7.44
CA ALA A 135 9.03 -4.66 -8.37
C ALA A 135 8.70 -5.38 -9.69
N SER A 136 8.15 -6.60 -9.62
CA SER A 136 7.73 -7.35 -10.82
C SER A 136 6.66 -6.61 -11.62
N GLY A 137 5.69 -5.97 -10.94
CA GLY A 137 4.66 -5.18 -11.60
C GLY A 137 5.19 -3.92 -12.28
N LEU A 138 6.14 -3.23 -11.64
CA LEU A 138 6.82 -2.08 -12.23
C LEU A 138 7.65 -2.47 -13.46
N ILE A 139 8.40 -3.57 -13.39
CA ILE A 139 9.17 -4.09 -14.52
C ILE A 139 8.24 -4.43 -15.70
N ALA A 140 7.12 -5.10 -15.42
CA ALA A 140 6.14 -5.43 -16.46
C ALA A 140 5.56 -4.17 -17.12
N SER A 141 5.18 -3.15 -16.34
CA SER A 141 4.66 -1.88 -16.85
C SER A 141 5.68 -1.16 -17.72
N LEU A 142 6.94 -1.07 -17.28
CA LEU A 142 8.00 -0.40 -18.05
C LEU A 142 8.32 -1.17 -19.35
N LEU A 143 8.33 -2.50 -19.30
CA LEU A 143 8.54 -3.33 -20.49
C LEU A 143 7.40 -3.17 -21.50
N GLU A 144 6.15 -3.06 -21.03
CA GLU A 144 4.99 -2.81 -21.88
C GLU A 144 5.06 -1.44 -22.55
N GLU A 145 5.48 -0.40 -21.81
CA GLU A 145 5.70 0.95 -22.37
C GLU A 145 6.76 0.97 -23.49
N ASP A 146 7.80 0.13 -23.38
CA ASP A 146 8.93 0.09 -24.31
C ASP A 146 8.87 -1.06 -25.34
N ILE A 147 7.75 -1.78 -25.42
CA ILE A 147 7.67 -3.05 -26.17
C ILE A 147 8.04 -2.90 -27.65
N ASP A 148 7.62 -1.80 -28.29
CA ASP A 148 7.91 -1.51 -29.70
C ASP A 148 9.40 -1.32 -29.93
N GLN A 149 10.10 -0.66 -28.99
CA GLN A 149 11.55 -0.47 -29.07
C GLN A 149 12.29 -1.80 -28.93
N HIS A 150 11.87 -2.64 -27.98
CA HIS A 150 12.43 -3.97 -27.80
C HIS A 150 12.19 -4.86 -29.02
N TYR A 151 10.99 -4.81 -29.60
CA TYR A 151 10.65 -5.54 -30.81
C TYR A 151 11.50 -5.10 -32.01
N ALA A 152 11.68 -3.79 -32.22
CA ALA A 152 12.54 -3.27 -33.27
C ALA A 152 14.01 -3.73 -33.11
N ARG A 153 14.55 -3.74 -31.88
CA ARG A 153 15.90 -4.27 -31.60
C ARG A 153 16.01 -5.76 -31.94
N LEU A 154 15.01 -6.56 -31.59
CA LEU A 154 14.97 -7.99 -31.93
C LEU A 154 14.97 -8.22 -33.44
N GLN A 155 14.22 -7.42 -34.20
CA GLN A 155 14.20 -7.52 -35.66
C GLN A 155 15.54 -7.11 -36.31
N GLN A 156 16.28 -6.18 -35.70
CA GLN A 156 17.58 -5.71 -36.18
C GLN A 156 18.75 -6.61 -35.76
N TYR A 157 18.51 -7.58 -34.87
CA TYR A 157 19.55 -8.46 -34.37
C TYR A 157 20.09 -9.34 -35.51
N ALA A 158 21.36 -9.14 -35.85
CA ALA A 158 22.04 -9.81 -36.95
C ALA A 158 23.38 -10.43 -36.52
N GLU A 159 23.60 -10.58 -35.21
CA GLU A 159 24.79 -11.23 -34.70
C GLU A 159 24.72 -12.74 -34.99
N PRO A 160 25.67 -13.30 -35.76
CA PRO A 160 25.67 -14.73 -36.06
C PRO A 160 26.03 -15.50 -34.79
N GLU A 161 25.10 -16.30 -34.27
CA GLU A 161 25.39 -17.25 -33.18
C GLU A 161 26.24 -18.43 -33.66
N LEU A 162 26.22 -18.69 -34.96
CA LEU A 162 26.79 -19.86 -35.59
C LEU A 162 27.48 -19.48 -36.89
N TYR A 163 28.78 -19.78 -36.98
CA TYR A 163 29.63 -19.45 -38.12
C TYR A 163 29.70 -20.60 -39.15
N GLY A 164 29.13 -21.76 -38.82
CA GLY A 164 29.09 -22.95 -39.68
C GLY A 164 30.41 -23.69 -39.78
N ASN A 165 31.41 -23.29 -38.99
CA ASN A 165 32.71 -23.97 -38.87
C ASN A 165 32.80 -24.83 -37.60
N GLU A 166 31.79 -24.79 -36.74
CA GLU A 166 31.75 -25.47 -35.44
C GLU A 166 31.30 -26.93 -35.54
N TRP A 167 30.77 -27.36 -36.69
CA TRP A 167 30.35 -28.75 -36.92
C TRP A 167 30.77 -29.28 -38.28
N GLN A 168 31.04 -30.58 -38.32
CA GLN A 168 31.07 -31.38 -39.54
C GLN A 168 29.94 -32.40 -39.48
N ALA A 169 29.19 -32.50 -40.57
CA ALA A 169 28.15 -33.51 -40.70
C ALA A 169 28.79 -34.91 -40.68
N ALA A 170 28.25 -35.81 -39.87
CA ALA A 170 28.66 -37.20 -39.88
C ALA A 170 28.34 -37.81 -41.26
N THR A 171 29.35 -38.42 -41.89
CA THR A 171 29.21 -39.09 -43.20
C THR A 171 28.69 -40.52 -43.08
N THR A 172 28.61 -41.07 -41.87
CA THR A 172 28.12 -42.42 -41.60
C THR A 172 27.28 -42.45 -40.33
N LEU A 173 26.28 -43.34 -40.29
CA LEU A 173 25.52 -43.63 -39.08
C LEU A 173 26.38 -44.49 -38.12
N PRO A 174 26.25 -44.29 -36.79
CA PRO A 174 26.95 -45.12 -35.82
C PRO A 174 26.51 -46.58 -35.99
N GLN A 175 27.48 -47.50 -36.08
CA GLN A 175 27.19 -48.93 -36.03
C GLN A 175 26.96 -49.35 -34.57
N SER A 176 25.85 -50.05 -34.34
CA SER A 176 25.42 -50.61 -33.05
C SER A 176 26.34 -51.70 -32.53
#